data_AF-V4PIZ9-F1
#
_entry.id   AF-V4PIZ9-F1
#
_cell.length_a   1.000
_cell.length_b   1.000
_cell.length_c   1.000
_cell.angle_alpha   90.00
_cell.angle_beta   90.00
_cell.angle_gamma   90.00
#
_symmetry.space_group_name_H-M   'P 1'
#
loop_
_entity.id
_entity.type
_entity.pdbx_description
1 polymer ?
#
loop_
_entity_poly.entity_id
_entity_poly.type
_entity_poly.pdbx_seq_one_letter_code
_entity_poly.pdbx_strand_id
1 'polypeptide(L)'
;MSAALWTFVPNWKNSFSVTRKFSTDILTSENGQEQRRAIVTTPRRSYEFTLLEWGKAFQRLKHILQMRQNQPVIFPDSVRLTRLASDAVVNGAAISVTDVPRWLRAGATIVIGDRDTREAMQVLSVVGSSVNLTESLVFAHRQNERVYFGVTGLFDAQLSSTRHTNTVNETPIAFEQMPLSEAYVSPDTGDLTFNGREVFIHKPDRRVDPTVTSNHPVTRLDYGQGAIALKRLITWGIRTTQATYLKRTAADMQAIEDFFERQLGRQGEFYAPTWEEDLTLAAVTPPYGVNMIIEGRLVYDLYANNGVYRSLYVRLNDGRSAMKLIDSFGLSGANTVIQVTTGFPFELQPAAIDMICWMPVCRFATDAMTTEWITDQVAQTQLSFQTLPALSPEA
;
A
#
# COMPACT_ATOMS: atom_id res chain seq x y z
N MET A 1 -13.69 22.54 23.17
CA MET A 1 -14.82 21.57 23.11
C MET A 1 -14.21 20.18 23.00
N SER A 2 -14.57 19.24 23.87
CA SER A 2 -14.07 17.86 23.80
C SER A 2 -14.65 17.15 22.57
N ALA A 3 -13.83 16.34 21.91
CA ALA A 3 -14.27 15.54 20.78
C ALA A 3 -15.30 14.49 21.24
N ALA A 4 -16.37 14.29 20.47
CA ALA A 4 -17.38 13.29 20.81
C ALA A 4 -16.93 11.88 20.41
N LEU A 5 -17.28 10.86 21.18
CA LEU A 5 -16.94 9.47 20.84
C LEU A 5 -17.94 8.87 19.85
N TRP A 6 -17.44 8.26 18.78
CA TRP A 6 -18.24 7.53 17.81
C TRP A 6 -18.63 6.13 18.32
N THR A 7 -19.93 5.91 18.47
CA THR A 7 -20.50 4.68 19.05
C THR A 7 -21.09 3.72 18.02
N PHE A 8 -21.01 4.04 16.73
CA PHE A 8 -21.59 3.21 15.68
C PHE A 8 -20.55 2.27 15.06
N VAL A 9 -21.01 1.17 14.49
CA VAL A 9 -20.17 0.11 13.90
C VAL A 9 -20.41 0.07 12.40
N PRO A 10 -19.35 -0.02 11.57
CA PRO A 10 -19.52 -0.20 10.13
C PRO A 10 -20.38 -1.41 9.77
N ASN A 11 -21.21 -1.24 8.74
CA ASN A 11 -21.92 -2.33 8.09
C ASN A 11 -21.01 -3.03 7.08
N TRP A 12 -20.44 -4.15 7.49
CA TRP A 12 -19.53 -4.99 6.70
C TRP A 12 -20.16 -5.68 5.48
N LYS A 13 -21.45 -5.44 5.19
CA LYS A 13 -22.03 -5.80 3.88
C LYS A 13 -21.28 -5.08 2.74
N ASN A 14 -20.83 -3.86 2.99
CA ASN A 14 -19.95 -3.09 2.11
C ASN A 14 -18.55 -3.05 2.71
N SER A 15 -17.53 -2.86 1.87
CA SER A 15 -16.14 -2.75 2.34
C SER A 15 -15.93 -1.51 3.21
N PHE A 16 -14.98 -1.62 4.14
CA PHE A 16 -14.45 -0.51 4.91
C PHE A 16 -13.16 -0.02 4.25
N SER A 17 -13.16 1.19 3.70
CA SER A 17 -12.02 1.69 2.93
C SER A 17 -11.18 2.66 3.76
N VAL A 18 -9.86 2.48 3.72
CA VAL A 18 -8.87 3.39 4.33
C VAL A 18 -7.96 3.90 3.24
N THR A 19 -7.99 5.21 2.99
CA THR A 19 -7.13 5.86 2.00
C THR A 19 -5.99 6.57 2.70
N ARG A 20 -4.76 6.33 2.25
CA ARG A 20 -3.55 7.06 2.65
C ARG A 20 -3.10 7.93 1.51
N LYS A 21 -2.94 9.22 1.75
CA LYS A 21 -2.57 10.19 0.73
C LYS A 21 -1.33 10.98 1.12
N PHE A 22 -0.31 10.88 0.28
CA PHE A 22 0.85 11.77 0.27
C PHE A 22 0.60 12.94 -0.68
N SER A 23 1.56 13.85 -0.73
CA SER A 23 1.60 14.92 -1.71
C SER A 23 3.03 15.05 -2.20
N THR A 24 3.25 14.79 -3.48
CA THR A 24 4.57 14.87 -4.10
C THR A 24 4.58 15.85 -5.25
N ASP A 25 5.71 16.54 -5.42
CA ASP A 25 5.99 17.36 -6.58
C ASP A 25 7.00 16.62 -7.46
N ILE A 26 6.74 16.56 -8.77
CA ILE A 26 7.58 15.86 -9.75
C ILE A 26 7.94 16.84 -10.86
N LEU A 27 9.21 17.22 -10.90
CA LEU A 27 9.79 18.01 -11.97
C LEU A 27 10.36 17.04 -13.00
N THR A 28 9.84 17.09 -14.23
CA THR A 28 10.31 16.25 -15.34
C THR A 28 11.11 17.09 -16.32
N SER A 29 12.34 16.67 -16.59
CA SER A 29 13.22 17.24 -17.61
C SER A 29 12.73 16.88 -19.03
N GLU A 30 13.17 17.64 -20.04
CA GLU A 30 12.91 17.33 -21.46
C GLU A 30 13.39 15.93 -21.87
N ASN A 31 14.44 15.41 -21.23
CA ASN A 31 14.97 14.06 -21.46
C ASN A 31 14.20 12.97 -20.70
N GLY A 32 13.17 13.31 -19.91
CA GLY A 32 12.36 12.35 -19.15
C GLY A 32 12.94 11.96 -17.78
N GLN A 33 14.04 12.55 -17.33
CA GLN A 33 14.51 12.40 -15.95
C GLN A 33 13.60 13.16 -14.99
N GLU A 34 13.34 12.56 -13.84
CA GLU A 34 12.45 13.13 -12.82
C GLU A 34 13.26 13.55 -11.59
N GLN A 35 12.95 14.72 -11.04
CA GLN A 35 13.32 15.09 -9.67
C GLN A 35 12.03 15.10 -8.83
N ARG A 36 12.03 14.36 -7.74
CA ARG A 36 10.82 14.10 -6.94
C ARG A 36 11.01 14.62 -5.52
N ARG A 37 10.02 15.34 -5.02
CA ARG A 37 10.03 15.89 -3.66
C ARG A 37 8.73 15.57 -2.94
N ALA A 38 8.82 14.96 -1.76
CA ALA A 38 7.68 14.82 -0.86
C ALA A 38 7.40 16.17 -0.18
N ILE A 39 6.18 16.69 -0.36
CA ILE A 39 5.67 17.88 0.34
C ILE A 39 5.16 17.47 1.73
N VAL A 40 4.52 16.30 1.79
CA VAL A 40 3.93 15.73 3.01
C VAL A 40 4.69 14.46 3.34
N THR A 41 5.24 14.36 4.54
CA THR A 41 5.99 13.18 5.03
C THR A 41 5.13 12.22 5.84
N THR A 42 4.00 12.69 6.38
CA THR A 42 3.03 11.86 7.10
C THR A 42 1.73 11.81 6.31
N PRO A 43 1.25 10.61 5.90
CA PRO A 43 0.09 10.52 5.03
C PRO A 43 -1.16 11.03 5.74
N ARG A 44 -2.01 11.73 4.99
CA ARG A 44 -3.39 11.98 5.45
C ARG A 44 -4.19 10.70 5.29
N ARG A 45 -5.05 10.40 6.27
CA ARG A 45 -5.92 9.22 6.24
C ARG A 45 -7.37 9.65 6.14
N SER A 46 -8.10 9.04 5.20
CA SER A 46 -9.55 9.12 5.15
C SER A 46 -10.15 7.73 5.22
N TYR A 47 -11.36 7.66 5.76
CA TYR A 47 -12.09 6.43 6.02
C TYR A 47 -13.47 6.54 5.38
N GLU A 48 -13.86 5.51 4.63
CA GLU A 48 -15.15 5.44 3.97
C GLU A 48 -15.83 4.11 4.31
N PHE A 49 -17.07 4.19 4.79
CA PHE A 49 -17.85 3.01 5.14
C PHE A 49 -19.34 3.33 5.18
N THR A 50 -20.17 2.30 5.27
CA THR A 50 -21.61 2.45 5.43
C THR A 50 -22.03 2.12 6.85
N LEU A 51 -22.99 2.86 7.40
CA LEU A 51 -23.70 2.48 8.62
C LEU A 51 -25.10 1.97 8.28
N LEU A 52 -25.56 0.97 9.02
CA LEU A 52 -26.96 0.53 9.02
C LEU A 52 -27.44 0.53 10.47
N GLU A 53 -28.28 1.51 10.80
CA GLU A 53 -28.78 1.69 12.16
C GLU A 53 -30.30 1.66 12.21
N TRP A 54 -30.83 1.17 13.32
CA TRP A 54 -32.27 1.08 13.55
C TRP A 54 -32.69 1.50 14.95
N GLY A 55 -33.96 1.86 15.11
CA GLY A 55 -34.57 2.17 16.42
C GLY A 55 -33.82 3.27 17.18
N LYS A 56 -33.42 2.99 18.42
CA LYS A 56 -32.71 3.94 19.29
C LYS A 56 -31.35 4.36 18.74
N ALA A 57 -30.63 3.46 18.08
CA ALA A 57 -29.33 3.77 17.47
C ALA A 57 -29.49 4.77 16.33
N PHE A 58 -30.53 4.59 15.49
CA PHE A 58 -30.87 5.57 14.45
C PHE A 58 -31.25 6.94 15.03
N GLN A 59 -32.05 6.98 16.10
CA GLN A 59 -32.38 8.24 16.79
C GLN A 59 -31.12 8.96 17.30
N ARG A 60 -30.18 8.23 17.90
CA ARG A 60 -28.90 8.77 18.36
C ARG A 60 -28.06 9.30 17.20
N LEU A 61 -27.93 8.52 16.11
CA LEU A 61 -27.18 8.93 14.93
C LEU A 61 -27.74 10.24 14.37
N LYS A 62 -29.07 10.35 14.27
CA LYS A 62 -29.75 11.57 13.82
C LYS A 62 -29.38 12.78 14.67
N HIS A 63 -29.42 12.66 15.99
CA HIS A 63 -29.08 13.76 16.90
C HIS A 63 -27.60 14.16 16.80
N ILE A 64 -26.69 13.19 16.68
CA ILE A 64 -25.25 13.46 16.53
C ILE A 64 -24.98 14.19 15.23
N LEU A 65 -25.52 13.71 14.10
CA LEU A 65 -25.34 14.37 12.81
C LEU A 65 -25.95 15.78 12.82
N GLN A 66 -27.16 15.95 13.34
CA GLN A 66 -27.83 17.26 13.32
C GLN A 66 -27.16 18.32 14.20
N MET A 67 -26.57 17.91 15.34
CA MET A 67 -26.02 18.86 16.32
C MET A 67 -24.49 18.98 16.25
N ARG A 68 -23.79 17.97 15.73
CA ARG A 68 -22.33 17.82 15.87
C ARG A 68 -21.60 17.34 14.62
N GLN A 69 -22.22 17.29 13.44
CA GLN A 69 -21.56 16.78 12.23
C GLN A 69 -20.23 17.47 11.91
N ASN A 70 -20.14 18.80 12.08
CA ASN A 70 -18.91 19.56 11.83
C ASN A 70 -18.03 19.75 13.10
N GLN A 71 -18.19 18.88 14.10
CA GLN A 71 -17.35 18.89 15.31
C GLN A 71 -16.39 17.71 15.30
N PRO A 72 -15.21 17.83 15.94
CA PRO A 72 -14.27 16.72 16.05
C PRO A 72 -14.90 15.51 16.73
N VAL A 73 -14.66 14.34 16.15
CA VAL A 73 -15.12 13.05 16.65
C VAL A 73 -13.94 12.09 16.77
N ILE A 74 -13.92 11.33 17.87
CA ILE A 74 -13.01 10.20 18.04
C ILE A 74 -13.69 8.98 17.41
N PHE A 75 -13.12 8.51 16.32
CA PHE A 75 -13.59 7.36 15.56
C PHE A 75 -12.74 6.12 15.87
N PRO A 76 -13.34 4.98 16.27
CA PRO A 76 -12.60 3.73 16.41
C PRO A 76 -12.30 3.14 15.04
N ASP A 77 -11.02 3.08 14.71
CA ASP A 77 -10.56 2.42 13.51
C ASP A 77 -10.89 0.92 13.58
N SER A 78 -11.87 0.52 12.76
CA SER A 78 -12.46 -0.81 12.84
C SER A 78 -11.54 -1.93 12.33
N VAL A 79 -10.43 -1.58 11.67
CA VAL A 79 -9.45 -2.54 11.15
C VAL A 79 -8.17 -2.59 11.98
N ARG A 80 -7.85 -1.52 12.72
CA ARG A 80 -6.72 -1.47 13.66
C ARG A 80 -7.19 -1.74 15.08
N LEU A 81 -7.20 -3.02 15.45
CA LEU A 81 -7.64 -3.47 16.76
C LEU A 81 -6.66 -4.44 17.43
N THR A 82 -6.72 -4.48 18.75
CA THR A 82 -6.23 -5.57 19.60
C THR A 82 -7.37 -6.01 20.54
N ARG A 83 -7.10 -6.95 21.44
CA ARG A 83 -8.10 -7.51 22.36
C ARG A 83 -7.59 -7.49 23.79
N LEU A 84 -8.51 -7.39 24.74
CA LEU A 84 -8.18 -7.50 26.16
C LEU A 84 -7.75 -8.93 26.52
N ALA A 85 -6.60 -9.08 27.17
CA ALA A 85 -6.09 -10.35 27.66
C ALA A 85 -6.77 -10.79 28.97
N SER A 86 -7.33 -9.86 29.74
CA SER A 86 -8.07 -10.11 30.98
C SER A 86 -9.21 -9.10 31.14
N ASP A 87 -10.13 -9.37 32.07
CA ASP A 87 -11.16 -8.40 32.45
C ASP A 87 -10.50 -7.10 32.94
N ALA A 88 -11.09 -5.96 32.54
CA ALA A 88 -10.73 -4.64 33.03
C ALA A 88 -11.88 -4.12 33.91
N VAL A 89 -11.53 -3.74 35.14
CA VAL A 89 -12.51 -3.35 36.16
C VAL A 89 -12.77 -1.85 36.14
N VAL A 90 -13.98 -1.46 36.55
CA VAL A 90 -14.34 -0.05 36.79
C VAL A 90 -13.34 0.57 37.77
N ASN A 91 -13.01 1.84 37.54
CA ASN A 91 -12.00 2.63 38.25
C ASN A 91 -10.54 2.14 38.06
N GLY A 92 -10.31 1.07 37.29
CA GLY A 92 -8.97 0.62 36.92
C GLY A 92 -8.29 1.61 35.97
N ALA A 93 -6.99 1.84 36.17
CA ALA A 93 -6.18 2.72 35.31
C ALA A 93 -5.19 1.93 34.43
N ALA A 94 -5.36 0.62 34.32
CA ALA A 94 -4.54 -0.24 33.50
C ALA A 94 -5.38 -1.33 32.85
N ILE A 95 -5.03 -1.67 31.61
CA ILE A 95 -5.63 -2.78 30.85
C ILE A 95 -4.52 -3.72 30.38
N SER A 96 -4.84 -5.02 30.29
CA SER A 96 -3.93 -5.99 29.69
C SER A 96 -4.43 -6.35 28.30
N VAL A 97 -3.54 -6.36 27.30
CA VAL A 97 -3.88 -6.68 25.90
C VAL A 97 -3.19 -7.96 25.45
N THR A 98 -3.82 -8.71 24.53
CA THR A 98 -3.27 -9.96 24.00
C THR A 98 -2.00 -9.71 23.19
N ASP A 99 -2.07 -8.73 22.29
CA ASP A 99 -0.96 -8.29 21.44
C ASP A 99 -0.80 -6.78 21.53
N VAL A 100 0.43 -6.30 21.43
CA VAL A 100 0.77 -4.87 21.47
C VAL A 100 1.08 -4.41 20.04
N PRO A 101 0.09 -3.90 19.29
CA PRO A 101 0.35 -3.38 17.96
C PRO A 101 1.15 -2.07 18.00
N ARG A 102 1.85 -1.75 16.92
CA ARG A 102 2.79 -0.59 16.84
C ARG A 102 2.15 0.76 17.13
N TRP A 103 0.85 0.90 16.85
CA TRP A 103 0.09 2.12 17.14
C TRP A 103 -0.21 2.30 18.64
N LEU A 104 -0.14 1.22 19.43
CA LEU A 104 -0.43 1.23 20.87
C LEU A 104 0.83 1.64 21.64
N ARG A 105 0.93 2.93 21.94
CA ARG A 105 2.07 3.54 22.62
C ARG A 105 1.63 4.75 23.44
N ALA A 106 2.52 5.28 24.27
CA ALA A 106 2.25 6.50 25.04
C ALA A 106 1.76 7.65 24.14
N GLY A 107 0.69 8.32 24.56
CA GLY A 107 0.02 9.40 23.83
C GLY A 107 -0.93 8.95 22.72
N ALA A 108 -1.14 7.64 22.52
CA ALA A 108 -2.14 7.16 21.57
C ALA A 108 -3.55 7.21 22.18
N THR A 109 -4.54 7.59 21.37
CA THR A 109 -5.95 7.45 21.72
C THR A 109 -6.40 6.01 21.48
N ILE A 110 -7.04 5.39 22.47
CA ILE A 110 -7.68 4.08 22.33
C ILE A 110 -9.19 4.19 22.54
N VAL A 111 -9.94 3.32 21.89
CA VAL A 111 -11.38 3.14 22.14
C VAL A 111 -11.62 1.70 22.55
N ILE A 112 -12.16 1.49 23.75
CA ILE A 112 -12.44 0.16 24.28
C ILE A 112 -13.94 -0.10 24.23
N GLY A 113 -14.30 -1.32 23.85
CA GLY A 113 -15.67 -1.80 23.95
C GLY A 113 -16.52 -1.63 22.70
N ASP A 114 -17.79 -2.00 22.81
CA ASP A 114 -18.71 -2.03 21.68
C ASP A 114 -19.96 -1.19 21.91
N ARG A 115 -20.38 -0.51 20.85
CA ARG A 115 -21.54 0.38 20.79
C ARG A 115 -21.68 1.31 22.00
N ASP A 116 -22.50 0.93 22.96
CA ASP A 116 -22.94 1.76 24.09
C ASP A 116 -22.01 1.69 25.30
N THR A 117 -21.15 0.66 25.38
CA THR A 117 -20.11 0.56 26.42
C THR A 117 -18.80 1.20 25.99
N ARG A 118 -18.77 1.86 24.81
CA ARG A 118 -17.54 2.46 24.30
C ARG A 118 -17.07 3.61 25.19
N GLU A 119 -15.80 3.53 25.57
CA GLU A 119 -15.08 4.64 26.18
C GLU A 119 -13.75 4.90 25.45
N ALA A 120 -13.35 6.17 25.39
CA ALA A 120 -12.10 6.60 24.75
C ALA A 120 -11.13 7.07 25.83
N MET A 121 -9.91 6.57 25.78
CA MET A 121 -8.88 6.82 26.79
C MET A 121 -7.55 7.17 26.11
N GLN A 122 -6.73 7.96 26.78
CA GLN A 122 -5.35 8.20 26.36
C GLN A 122 -4.42 7.20 27.04
N VAL A 123 -3.46 6.68 26.27
CA VAL A 123 -2.43 5.78 26.78
C VAL A 123 -1.34 6.59 27.46
N LEU A 124 -1.11 6.35 28.75
CA LEU A 124 -0.01 6.96 29.50
C LEU A 124 1.32 6.27 29.19
N SER A 125 1.36 4.95 29.25
CA SER A 125 2.55 4.14 28.96
C SER A 125 2.19 2.70 28.64
N VAL A 126 3.11 1.98 27.99
CA VAL A 126 2.96 0.55 27.68
C VAL A 126 4.18 -0.19 28.22
N VAL A 127 3.93 -1.21 29.05
CA VAL A 127 4.97 -2.04 29.69
C VAL A 127 4.62 -3.50 29.46
N GLY A 128 5.34 -4.16 28.54
CA GLY A 128 4.95 -5.48 28.06
C GLY A 128 3.52 -5.46 27.53
N SER A 129 2.68 -6.38 27.98
CA SER A 129 1.25 -6.45 27.62
C SER A 129 0.33 -5.56 28.49
N SER A 130 0.89 -4.78 29.42
CA SER A 130 0.12 -3.87 30.28
C SER A 130 0.14 -2.45 29.72
N VAL A 131 -1.03 -1.88 29.52
CA VAL A 131 -1.23 -0.51 29.04
C VAL A 131 -1.78 0.32 30.19
N ASN A 132 -1.00 1.31 30.63
CA ASN A 132 -1.44 2.27 31.65
C ASN A 132 -2.19 3.41 30.97
N LEU A 133 -3.32 3.80 31.55
CA LEU A 133 -4.22 4.84 31.04
C LEU A 133 -4.01 6.14 31.83
N THR A 134 -4.32 7.28 31.22
CA THR A 134 -4.28 8.58 31.90
C THR A 134 -5.45 8.78 32.87
N GLU A 135 -6.58 8.14 32.59
CA GLU A 135 -7.82 8.20 33.35
C GLU A 135 -8.28 6.79 33.70
N SER A 136 -9.09 6.68 34.75
CA SER A 136 -9.69 5.41 35.17
C SER A 136 -10.90 5.05 34.31
N LEU A 137 -11.07 3.76 34.03
CA LEU A 137 -12.21 3.22 33.29
C LEU A 137 -13.54 3.49 34.00
N VAL A 138 -14.54 3.91 33.24
CA VAL A 138 -15.91 4.14 33.73
C VAL A 138 -16.73 2.85 33.63
N PHE A 139 -16.46 2.02 32.61
CA PHE A 139 -17.17 0.77 32.40
C PHE A 139 -16.30 -0.44 32.76
N ALA A 140 -16.97 -1.55 33.08
CA ALA A 140 -16.30 -2.84 33.16
C ALA A 140 -16.21 -3.43 31.76
N HIS A 141 -15.01 -3.83 31.35
CA HIS A 141 -14.76 -4.50 30.08
C HIS A 141 -14.33 -5.94 30.32
N ARG A 142 -14.83 -6.85 29.49
CA ARG A 142 -14.56 -8.28 29.64
C ARG A 142 -13.31 -8.67 28.85
N GLN A 143 -12.68 -9.76 29.26
CA GLN A 143 -11.66 -10.44 28.47
C GLN A 143 -12.16 -10.64 27.03
N ASN A 144 -11.24 -10.53 26.07
CA ASN A 144 -11.48 -10.68 24.63
C ASN A 144 -12.30 -9.55 23.98
N GLU A 145 -12.70 -8.52 24.74
CA GLU A 145 -13.31 -7.31 24.19
C GLU A 145 -12.31 -6.52 23.34
N ARG A 146 -12.82 -5.83 22.31
CA ARG A 146 -11.99 -5.16 21.30
C ARG A 146 -11.48 -3.82 21.81
N VAL A 147 -10.22 -3.56 21.55
CA VAL A 147 -9.53 -2.28 21.77
C VAL A 147 -9.10 -1.74 20.41
N TYR A 148 -9.71 -0.64 19.98
CA TYR A 148 -9.46 -0.03 18.67
C TYR A 148 -8.48 1.14 18.80
N PHE A 149 -7.74 1.41 17.73
CA PHE A 149 -7.04 2.68 17.58
C PHE A 149 -8.07 3.81 17.43
N GLY A 150 -8.02 4.80 18.31
CA GLY A 150 -8.88 5.99 18.26
C GLY A 150 -8.28 7.01 17.31
N VAL A 151 -9.08 7.47 16.35
CA VAL A 151 -8.67 8.45 15.35
C VAL A 151 -9.54 9.69 15.50
N THR A 152 -8.92 10.85 15.75
CA THR A 152 -9.65 12.12 15.81
C THR A 152 -9.78 12.75 14.42
N GLY A 153 -10.99 13.16 14.06
CA GLY A 153 -11.27 13.66 12.71
C GLY A 153 -12.63 14.35 12.59
N LEU A 154 -12.99 14.67 11.35
CA LEU A 154 -14.25 15.30 10.99
C LEU A 154 -15.00 14.43 9.98
N PHE A 155 -16.33 14.50 10.02
CA PHE A 155 -17.15 13.99 8.93
C PHE A 155 -17.27 15.02 7.82
N ASP A 156 -17.59 14.55 6.62
CA ASP A 156 -17.94 15.42 5.51
C ASP A 156 -19.06 16.40 5.88
N ALA A 157 -18.94 17.64 5.39
CA ALA A 157 -19.93 18.69 5.62
C ALA A 157 -21.31 18.34 5.07
N GLN A 158 -21.37 17.49 4.04
CA GLN A 158 -22.60 17.01 3.45
C GLN A 158 -22.64 15.48 3.49
N LEU A 159 -23.64 14.93 4.18
CA LEU A 159 -23.91 13.50 4.21
C LEU A 159 -25.33 13.26 3.69
N SER A 160 -25.45 12.32 2.76
CA SER A 160 -26.75 11.80 2.32
C SER A 160 -27.04 10.48 3.04
N SER A 161 -28.31 10.14 3.21
CA SER A 161 -28.70 8.91 3.90
C SER A 161 -30.00 8.38 3.30
N THR A 162 -30.10 7.06 3.18
CA THR A 162 -31.28 6.38 2.65
C THR A 162 -32.11 5.85 3.81
N ARG A 163 -33.37 6.28 3.89
CA ARG A 163 -34.34 5.76 4.86
C ARG A 163 -35.10 4.59 4.22
N HIS A 164 -34.82 3.37 4.65
CA HIS A 164 -35.54 2.18 4.19
C HIS A 164 -36.94 2.11 4.81
N THR A 165 -37.06 2.54 6.07
CA THR A 165 -38.33 2.70 6.78
C THR A 165 -38.25 3.94 7.69
N ASN A 166 -39.30 4.20 8.47
CA ASN A 166 -39.27 5.21 9.52
C ASN A 166 -38.34 4.85 10.71
N THR A 167 -37.86 3.61 10.78
CA THR A 167 -37.01 3.10 11.87
C THR A 167 -35.66 2.59 11.42
N VAL A 168 -35.44 2.35 10.12
CA VAL A 168 -34.21 1.78 9.55
C VAL A 168 -33.57 2.77 8.60
N ASN A 169 -32.29 3.01 8.82
CA ASN A 169 -31.51 3.98 8.08
C ASN A 169 -30.15 3.43 7.65
N GLU A 170 -29.78 3.74 6.42
CA GLU A 170 -28.45 3.50 5.87
C GLU A 170 -27.76 4.83 5.54
N THR A 171 -26.56 5.03 6.09
CA THR A 171 -25.79 6.27 5.90
C THR A 171 -24.37 5.94 5.45
N PRO A 172 -23.95 6.30 4.23
CA PRO A 172 -22.53 6.36 3.89
C PRO A 172 -21.85 7.43 4.73
N ILE A 173 -20.69 7.10 5.28
CA ILE A 173 -19.87 7.96 6.11
C ILE A 173 -18.51 8.10 5.43
N ALA A 174 -18.12 9.34 5.20
CA ALA A 174 -16.75 9.74 4.88
C ALA A 174 -16.20 10.51 6.08
N PHE A 175 -15.04 10.09 6.56
CA PHE A 175 -14.36 10.65 7.72
C PHE A 175 -12.91 10.97 7.38
N GLU A 176 -12.52 12.23 7.57
CA GLU A 176 -11.15 12.69 7.36
C GLU A 176 -10.44 12.84 8.71
N GLN A 177 -9.30 12.16 8.86
CA GLN A 177 -8.47 12.32 10.04
C GLN A 177 -7.90 13.74 10.08
N MET A 178 -7.99 14.39 11.24
CA MET A 178 -7.32 15.67 11.45
C MET A 178 -5.80 15.47 11.39
N PRO A 179 -5.06 16.28 10.59
CA PRO A 179 -3.61 16.18 10.54
C PRO A 179 -2.98 16.35 11.93
N LEU A 180 -1.96 15.54 12.23
CA LEU A 180 -1.20 15.57 13.49
C LEU A 180 -2.03 15.32 14.77
N SER A 181 -3.28 14.88 14.65
CA SER A 181 -4.12 14.52 15.80
C SER A 181 -3.53 13.36 16.61
N GLU A 182 -3.09 12.32 15.91
CA GLU A 182 -2.47 11.14 16.50
C GLU A 182 -0.99 11.10 16.10
N ALA A 183 -0.15 10.57 16.99
CA ALA A 183 1.27 10.41 16.71
C ALA A 183 1.49 9.49 15.50
N TYR A 184 2.30 9.92 14.53
CA TYR A 184 2.60 9.14 13.33
C TYR A 184 3.37 7.85 13.66
N VAL A 185 2.82 6.71 13.27
CA VAL A 185 3.46 5.40 13.45
C VAL A 185 4.34 5.17 12.23
N SER A 186 5.66 5.19 12.43
CA SER A 186 6.60 4.93 11.34
C SER A 186 6.39 3.52 10.77
N PRO A 187 6.47 3.33 9.44
CA PRO A 187 6.41 2.00 8.83
C PRO A 187 7.60 1.15 9.27
N ASP A 188 7.41 -0.18 9.31
CA ASP A 188 8.51 -1.10 9.61
C ASP A 188 9.57 -1.07 8.50
N THR A 189 10.81 -1.45 8.81
CA THR A 189 11.88 -1.50 7.81
C THR A 189 11.54 -2.50 6.70
N GLY A 190 11.87 -2.18 5.44
CA GLY A 190 11.68 -3.12 4.34
C GLY A 190 12.57 -4.36 4.47
N ASP A 191 11.97 -5.54 4.37
CA ASP A 191 12.69 -6.82 4.53
C ASP A 191 13.60 -7.17 3.34
N LEU A 192 13.34 -6.58 2.16
CA LEU A 192 13.99 -6.96 0.92
C LEU A 192 14.55 -5.73 0.19
N THR A 193 15.86 -5.68 0.09
CA THR A 193 16.60 -4.67 -0.68
C THR A 193 17.44 -5.31 -1.78
N PHE A 194 17.57 -4.62 -2.89
CA PHE A 194 18.36 -5.01 -4.05
C PHE A 194 18.99 -3.78 -4.67
N ASN A 195 20.32 -3.77 -4.81
CA ASN A 195 21.09 -2.64 -5.33
C ASN A 195 20.76 -1.29 -4.65
N GLY A 196 20.64 -1.30 -3.30
CA GLY A 196 20.34 -0.11 -2.51
C GLY A 196 18.88 0.37 -2.53
N ARG A 197 17.97 -0.33 -3.24
CA ARG A 197 16.54 0.01 -3.31
C ARG A 197 15.69 -1.11 -2.71
N GLU A 198 14.50 -0.78 -2.21
CA GLU A 198 13.53 -1.80 -1.81
C GLU A 198 12.97 -2.57 -3.01
N VAL A 199 12.48 -3.78 -2.76
CA VAL A 199 11.87 -4.64 -3.78
C VAL A 199 10.43 -4.94 -3.40
N PHE A 200 9.49 -4.57 -4.28
CA PHE A 200 8.09 -4.95 -4.19
C PHE A 200 7.89 -6.33 -4.83
N ILE A 201 8.00 -7.41 -4.03
CA ILE A 201 7.91 -8.80 -4.52
C ILE A 201 6.54 -9.44 -4.30
N HIS A 202 5.50 -8.65 -3.99
CA HIS A 202 4.16 -9.20 -3.82
C HIS A 202 3.57 -9.59 -5.17
N LYS A 203 3.06 -10.82 -5.26
CA LYS A 203 2.37 -11.32 -6.45
C LYS A 203 0.98 -10.66 -6.56
N PRO A 204 0.60 -10.12 -7.73
CA PRO A 204 -0.74 -9.60 -7.96
C PRO A 204 -1.79 -10.71 -7.95
N ASP A 205 -2.99 -10.39 -7.49
CA ASP A 205 -4.16 -11.25 -7.61
C ASP A 205 -4.64 -11.25 -9.06
N ARG A 206 -4.66 -12.43 -9.69
CA ARG A 206 -5.08 -12.63 -11.08
C ARG A 206 -6.59 -12.84 -11.23
N ARG A 207 -7.38 -12.73 -10.15
CA ARG A 207 -8.85 -12.69 -10.25
C ARG A 207 -9.34 -11.47 -11.04
N VAL A 208 -8.60 -10.37 -10.97
CA VAL A 208 -8.79 -9.17 -11.78
C VAL A 208 -7.55 -9.00 -12.65
N ASP A 209 -7.73 -8.93 -13.95
CA ASP A 209 -6.61 -8.83 -14.87
C ASP A 209 -5.85 -7.50 -14.69
N PRO A 210 -4.50 -7.54 -14.55
CA PRO A 210 -3.69 -6.33 -14.55
C PRO A 210 -3.85 -5.55 -15.85
N THR A 211 -3.90 -4.22 -15.75
CA THR A 211 -3.89 -3.34 -16.91
C THR A 211 -2.49 -2.81 -17.13
N VAL A 212 -2.00 -2.88 -18.37
CA VAL A 212 -0.69 -2.36 -18.76
C VAL A 212 -0.88 -1.30 -19.82
N THR A 213 -0.35 -0.11 -19.56
CA THR A 213 -0.33 1.01 -20.52
C THR A 213 1.10 1.31 -20.88
N SER A 214 1.41 1.31 -22.17
CA SER A 214 2.72 1.69 -22.69
C SER A 214 2.59 3.03 -23.41
N ASN A 215 3.45 3.99 -23.06
CA ASN A 215 3.49 5.30 -23.66
C ASN A 215 4.90 5.62 -24.15
N HIS A 216 5.00 6.10 -25.39
CA HIS A 216 6.23 6.67 -25.93
C HIS A 216 5.99 8.16 -26.20
N PRO A 217 6.45 9.05 -25.30
CA PRO A 217 6.23 10.47 -25.48
C PRO A 217 6.89 10.98 -26.76
N VAL A 218 6.10 11.52 -27.68
CA VAL A 218 6.57 12.14 -28.93
C VAL A 218 5.97 13.52 -29.04
N THR A 219 6.83 14.53 -29.21
CA THR A 219 6.37 15.88 -29.52
C THR A 219 6.16 15.99 -31.02
N ARG A 220 4.91 16.13 -31.43
CA ARG A 220 4.52 16.35 -32.83
C ARG A 220 4.50 17.85 -33.11
N LEU A 221 5.32 18.28 -34.06
CA LEU A 221 5.37 19.65 -34.55
C LEU A 221 4.73 19.67 -35.93
N ASP A 222 3.51 20.20 -35.99
CA ASP A 222 2.70 20.29 -37.19
C ASP A 222 2.36 21.76 -37.43
N TYR A 223 2.84 22.31 -38.55
CA TYR A 223 2.63 23.69 -38.95
C TYR A 223 1.37 23.87 -39.82
N GLY A 224 0.57 22.82 -40.02
CA GLY A 224 -0.67 22.84 -40.81
C GLY A 224 -0.45 22.92 -42.32
N GLN A 225 0.79 23.09 -42.78
CA GLN A 225 1.23 23.03 -44.18
C GLN A 225 2.58 22.30 -44.23
N GLY A 226 2.73 21.34 -45.14
CA GLY A 226 4.00 20.60 -45.33
C GLY A 226 4.20 19.40 -44.41
N ALA A 227 5.47 19.01 -44.22
CA ALA A 227 5.84 17.79 -43.51
C ALA A 227 5.73 17.94 -41.98
N ILE A 228 5.25 16.87 -41.33
CA ILE A 228 5.16 16.79 -39.86
C ILE A 228 6.55 16.43 -39.31
N ALA A 229 7.07 17.25 -38.39
CA ALA A 229 8.30 16.94 -37.67
C ALA A 229 7.96 16.23 -36.35
N LEU A 230 8.67 15.14 -36.04
CA LEU A 230 8.54 14.40 -34.80
C LEU A 230 9.82 14.54 -33.98
N LYS A 231 9.72 15.16 -32.81
CA LYS A 231 10.83 15.26 -31.85
C LYS A 231 10.66 14.16 -30.79
N ARG A 232 11.66 13.27 -30.69
CA ARG A 232 11.72 12.16 -29.73
C ARG A 232 12.85 12.41 -28.74
N LEU A 233 12.56 13.15 -27.67
CA LEU A 233 13.55 13.47 -26.64
C LEU A 233 13.71 12.33 -25.62
N ILE A 234 12.61 11.65 -25.31
CA ILE A 234 12.59 10.46 -24.46
C ILE A 234 12.76 9.24 -25.38
N THR A 235 13.85 8.51 -25.20
CA THR A 235 14.24 7.39 -26.06
C THR A 235 13.74 6.03 -25.57
N TRP A 236 13.05 5.98 -24.43
CA TRP A 236 12.49 4.78 -23.84
C TRP A 236 10.96 4.85 -23.71
N GLY A 237 10.34 3.68 -23.60
CA GLY A 237 8.91 3.57 -23.31
C GLY A 237 8.66 3.69 -21.81
N ILE A 238 7.57 4.37 -21.46
CA ILE A 238 7.03 4.41 -20.11
C ILE A 238 5.96 3.33 -20.02
N ARG A 239 6.17 2.34 -19.16
CA ARG A 239 5.16 1.32 -18.84
C ARG A 239 4.53 1.68 -17.50
N THR A 240 3.20 1.76 -17.50
CA THR A 240 2.40 1.86 -16.28
C THR A 240 1.59 0.58 -16.12
N THR A 241 1.71 -0.07 -14.96
CA THR A 241 1.02 -1.31 -14.65
C THR A 241 0.14 -1.11 -13.44
N GLN A 242 -1.15 -1.39 -13.59
CA GLN A 242 -2.13 -1.39 -12.52
C GLN A 242 -2.54 -2.82 -12.19
N ALA A 243 -2.44 -3.20 -10.92
CA ALA A 243 -2.80 -4.54 -10.46
C ALA A 243 -3.44 -4.50 -9.07
N THR A 244 -4.26 -5.51 -8.79
CA THR A 244 -4.93 -5.70 -7.51
C THR A 244 -4.13 -6.65 -6.63
N TYR A 245 -4.01 -6.34 -5.35
CA TYR A 245 -3.33 -7.15 -4.34
C TYR A 245 -4.30 -7.48 -3.22
N LEU A 246 -4.69 -8.75 -3.13
CA LEU A 246 -5.54 -9.29 -2.08
C LEU A 246 -4.68 -9.94 -1.00
N LYS A 247 -4.90 -9.59 0.26
CA LYS A 247 -4.28 -10.22 1.43
C LYS A 247 -5.33 -10.75 2.38
N ARG A 248 -5.03 -11.88 3.01
CA ARG A 248 -5.96 -12.60 3.91
C ARG A 248 -5.72 -12.32 5.38
N THR A 249 -4.62 -11.66 5.71
CA THR A 249 -4.28 -11.28 7.07
C THR A 249 -4.06 -9.77 7.13
N ALA A 250 -4.42 -9.16 8.25
CA ALA A 250 -4.17 -7.74 8.48
C ALA A 250 -2.66 -7.42 8.46
N ALA A 251 -1.82 -8.34 8.94
CA ALA A 251 -0.37 -8.20 8.94
C ALA A 251 0.22 -8.13 7.52
N ASP A 252 -0.22 -9.00 6.61
CA ASP A 252 0.26 -8.98 5.22
C ASP A 252 -0.18 -7.72 4.47
N MET A 253 -1.38 -7.20 4.77
CA MET A 253 -1.84 -5.94 4.19
C MET A 253 -1.06 -4.76 4.78
N GLN A 254 -0.79 -4.77 6.08
CA GLN A 254 0.04 -3.76 6.74
C GLN A 254 1.44 -3.71 6.13
N ALA A 255 2.02 -4.83 5.69
CA ALA A 255 3.32 -4.83 4.99
C ALA A 255 3.29 -4.05 3.66
N ILE A 256 2.18 -4.14 2.89
CA ILE A 256 1.99 -3.35 1.67
C ILE A 256 1.80 -1.87 2.02
N GLU A 257 1.00 -1.58 3.05
CA GLU A 257 0.77 -0.22 3.51
C GLU A 257 2.06 0.44 4.01
N ASP A 258 2.88 -0.29 4.76
CA ASP A 258 4.18 0.16 5.24
C ASP A 258 5.14 0.39 4.07
N PHE A 259 5.14 -0.49 3.07
CA PHE A 259 5.91 -0.27 1.84
C PHE A 259 5.52 1.03 1.15
N PHE A 260 4.21 1.29 0.98
CA PHE A 260 3.74 2.54 0.39
C PHE A 260 4.12 3.77 1.23
N GLU A 261 4.02 3.67 2.56
CA GLU A 261 4.41 4.75 3.48
C GLU A 261 5.92 5.03 3.44
N ARG A 262 6.78 4.01 3.30
CA ARG A 262 8.24 4.19 3.14
C ARG A 262 8.61 4.90 1.84
N GLN A 263 7.87 4.65 0.76
CA GLN A 263 8.09 5.32 -0.53
C GLN A 263 7.49 6.73 -0.58
N LEU A 264 6.78 7.19 0.46
CA LEU A 264 6.15 8.52 0.52
C LEU A 264 5.28 8.84 -0.71
N GLY A 265 4.52 7.84 -1.20
CA GLY A 265 3.73 7.96 -2.43
C GLY A 265 4.59 7.88 -3.69
N ARG A 266 4.50 8.87 -4.58
CA ARG A 266 5.23 8.86 -5.87
C ARG A 266 6.70 9.27 -5.74
N GLN A 267 7.18 9.63 -4.56
CA GLN A 267 8.54 10.14 -4.37
C GLN A 267 9.58 9.03 -4.46
N GLY A 268 9.37 7.94 -3.73
CA GLY A 268 10.31 6.83 -3.65
C GLY A 268 10.44 6.03 -4.95
N GLU A 269 11.52 5.24 -5.01
CA GLU A 269 11.80 4.31 -6.10
C GLU A 269 12.13 2.92 -5.57
N PHE A 270 11.68 1.91 -6.29
CA PHE A 270 11.81 0.53 -5.89
C PHE A 270 11.84 -0.39 -7.11
N TYR A 271 12.34 -1.60 -6.92
CA TYR A 271 12.25 -2.65 -7.92
C TYR A 271 10.91 -3.36 -7.84
N ALA A 272 10.28 -3.62 -8.97
CA ALA A 272 9.08 -4.46 -9.04
C ALA A 272 9.18 -5.41 -10.24
N PRO A 273 9.02 -6.73 -10.05
CA PRO A 273 8.95 -7.66 -11.17
C PRO A 273 7.67 -7.39 -11.98
N THR A 274 7.76 -7.55 -13.29
CA THR A 274 6.61 -7.40 -14.21
C THR A 274 5.53 -8.46 -13.97
N TRP A 275 5.91 -9.60 -13.36
CA TRP A 275 5.06 -10.79 -13.18
C TRP A 275 4.52 -11.35 -14.51
N GLU A 276 5.28 -11.15 -15.58
CA GLU A 276 5.05 -11.62 -16.94
C GLU A 276 6.20 -12.55 -17.36
N GLU A 277 5.92 -13.53 -18.21
CA GLU A 277 6.97 -14.37 -18.79
C GLU A 277 7.64 -13.61 -19.93
N ASP A 278 8.58 -12.73 -19.56
CA ASP A 278 9.24 -11.83 -20.51
C ASP A 278 10.35 -12.53 -21.31
N LEU A 279 10.96 -13.57 -20.74
CA LEU A 279 12.15 -14.22 -21.28
C LEU A 279 12.06 -15.76 -21.12
N THR A 280 12.49 -16.48 -22.16
CA THR A 280 12.54 -17.95 -22.16
C THR A 280 13.99 -18.43 -22.21
N LEU A 281 14.37 -19.30 -21.28
CA LEU A 281 15.73 -19.83 -21.19
C LEU A 281 15.98 -20.91 -22.27
N ALA A 282 16.96 -20.68 -23.14
CA ALA A 282 17.29 -21.60 -24.23
C ALA A 282 18.25 -22.74 -23.82
N ALA A 283 19.08 -22.53 -22.81
CA ALA A 283 20.08 -23.50 -22.39
C ALA A 283 20.32 -23.46 -20.87
N VAL A 284 20.74 -24.60 -20.31
CA VAL A 284 21.06 -24.71 -18.88
C VAL A 284 22.14 -23.68 -18.50
N THR A 285 21.88 -22.92 -17.43
CA THR A 285 22.88 -22.06 -16.81
C THR A 285 23.40 -22.76 -15.56
N PRO A 286 24.70 -23.12 -15.49
CA PRO A 286 25.24 -23.81 -14.33
C PRO A 286 25.21 -22.93 -13.07
N PRO A 287 25.30 -23.52 -11.87
CA PRO A 287 25.47 -22.76 -10.64
C PRO A 287 26.66 -21.79 -10.73
N TYR A 288 26.48 -20.59 -10.20
CA TYR A 288 27.42 -19.46 -10.27
C TYR A 288 27.74 -18.97 -11.69
N GLY A 289 27.06 -19.49 -12.71
CA GLY A 289 27.14 -18.99 -14.08
C GLY A 289 26.66 -17.56 -14.17
N VAL A 290 27.43 -16.72 -14.88
CA VAL A 290 27.10 -15.31 -15.15
C VAL A 290 26.44 -15.10 -16.50
N ASN A 291 26.43 -16.11 -17.37
CA ASN A 291 25.87 -16.02 -18.71
C ASN A 291 24.59 -16.86 -18.79
N MET A 292 23.49 -16.19 -19.09
CA MET A 292 22.19 -16.79 -19.35
C MET A 292 21.90 -16.71 -20.85
N ILE A 293 21.54 -17.83 -21.48
CA ILE A 293 21.20 -17.86 -22.91
C ILE A 293 19.68 -17.83 -23.04
N ILE A 294 19.17 -16.75 -23.63
CA ILE A 294 17.75 -16.52 -23.91
C ILE A 294 17.45 -16.87 -25.36
N GLU A 295 16.29 -17.47 -25.59
CA GLU A 295 15.82 -17.84 -26.91
C GLU A 295 15.64 -16.61 -27.81
N GLY A 296 16.21 -16.66 -29.01
CA GLY A 296 16.04 -15.65 -30.05
C GLY A 296 16.89 -14.38 -29.89
N ARG A 297 16.94 -13.62 -30.99
CA ARG A 297 17.77 -12.40 -31.13
C ARG A 297 17.05 -11.12 -30.68
N LEU A 298 15.72 -11.14 -30.61
CA LEU A 298 14.88 -9.96 -30.38
C LEU A 298 15.27 -9.20 -29.10
N VAL A 299 15.63 -9.94 -28.04
CA VAL A 299 16.02 -9.36 -26.76
C VAL A 299 17.30 -8.53 -26.92
N TYR A 300 18.32 -9.05 -27.61
CA TYR A 300 19.53 -8.28 -27.92
C TYR A 300 19.20 -7.03 -28.74
N ASP A 301 18.47 -7.17 -29.84
CA ASP A 301 18.23 -6.07 -30.78
C ASP A 301 17.43 -4.91 -30.14
N LEU A 302 16.51 -5.21 -29.20
CA LEU A 302 15.67 -4.19 -28.55
C LEU A 302 16.20 -3.68 -27.20
N TYR A 303 16.89 -4.54 -26.42
CA TYR A 303 17.23 -4.24 -25.02
C TYR A 303 18.71 -3.94 -24.77
N ALA A 304 19.61 -4.24 -25.72
CA ALA A 304 21.06 -4.03 -25.52
C ALA A 304 21.41 -2.59 -25.07
N ASN A 305 20.72 -1.59 -25.63
CA ASN A 305 20.91 -0.17 -25.33
C ASN A 305 19.77 0.42 -24.49
N ASN A 306 18.88 -0.40 -23.91
CA ASN A 306 17.74 0.10 -23.14
C ASN A 306 18.17 0.55 -21.73
N GLY A 307 17.70 1.71 -21.28
CA GLY A 307 18.05 2.27 -19.97
C GLY A 307 17.16 1.83 -18.80
N VAL A 308 16.04 1.15 -19.06
CA VAL A 308 15.01 0.78 -18.07
C VAL A 308 15.17 -0.68 -17.63
N TYR A 309 15.32 -1.59 -18.60
CA TYR A 309 15.31 -3.04 -18.38
C TYR A 309 16.73 -3.57 -18.15
N ARG A 310 17.30 -3.23 -16.99
CA ARG A 310 18.68 -3.58 -16.58
C ARG A 310 18.75 -4.58 -15.42
N SER A 311 17.62 -5.15 -15.06
CA SER A 311 17.49 -6.09 -13.95
C SER A 311 16.42 -7.13 -14.25
N LEU A 312 16.63 -8.33 -13.74
CA LEU A 312 15.78 -9.50 -13.96
C LEU A 312 15.43 -10.18 -12.63
N TYR A 313 14.28 -10.83 -12.63
CA TYR A 313 13.81 -11.70 -11.57
C TYR A 313 13.49 -13.07 -12.14
N VAL A 314 14.13 -14.10 -11.58
CA VAL A 314 13.97 -15.50 -11.96
C VAL A 314 13.30 -16.24 -10.82
N ARG A 315 12.24 -16.99 -11.11
CA ARG A 315 11.58 -17.89 -10.16
C ARG A 315 11.56 -19.31 -10.71
N LEU A 316 11.90 -20.27 -9.86
CA LEU A 316 11.83 -21.70 -10.13
C LEU A 316 10.50 -22.28 -9.63
N ASN A 317 10.13 -23.44 -10.19
CA ASN A 317 8.92 -24.18 -9.79
C ASN A 317 8.91 -24.63 -8.31
N ASP A 318 10.09 -24.72 -7.69
CA ASP A 318 10.26 -25.07 -6.27
C ASP A 318 10.16 -23.87 -5.32
N GLY A 319 9.93 -22.67 -5.84
CA GLY A 319 9.80 -21.43 -5.07
C GLY A 319 11.10 -20.67 -4.82
N ARG A 320 12.27 -21.23 -5.19
CA ARG A 320 13.52 -20.47 -5.17
C ARG A 320 13.48 -19.34 -6.19
N SER A 321 14.10 -18.21 -5.86
CA SER A 321 14.18 -17.07 -6.77
C SER A 321 15.51 -16.34 -6.68
N ALA A 322 15.84 -15.61 -7.74
CA ALA A 322 17.05 -14.81 -7.84
C ALA A 322 16.76 -13.49 -8.55
N MET A 323 17.27 -12.39 -7.97
CA MET A 323 17.27 -11.05 -8.55
C MET A 323 18.68 -10.75 -9.07
N LYS A 324 18.80 -10.29 -10.31
CA LYS A 324 20.10 -10.00 -10.93
C LYS A 324 20.13 -8.68 -11.67
N LEU A 325 21.28 -8.01 -11.59
CA LEU A 325 21.63 -6.88 -12.45
C LEU A 325 22.24 -7.43 -13.73
N ILE A 326 21.91 -6.79 -14.84
CA ILE A 326 22.44 -7.12 -16.16
C ILE A 326 23.64 -6.22 -16.42
N ASP A 327 24.77 -6.86 -16.67
CA ASP A 327 26.02 -6.21 -17.03
C ASP A 327 26.04 -5.87 -18.53
N SER A 328 25.76 -6.87 -19.37
CA SER A 328 25.76 -6.69 -20.82
C SER A 328 24.84 -7.66 -21.55
N PHE A 329 24.57 -7.34 -22.81
CA PHE A 329 23.89 -8.22 -23.76
C PHE A 329 24.88 -8.58 -24.88
N GLY A 330 24.89 -9.86 -25.24
CA GLY A 330 25.67 -10.42 -26.34
C GLY A 330 24.83 -11.34 -27.21
N LEU A 331 25.46 -11.92 -28.23
CA LEU A 331 24.85 -12.91 -29.11
C LEU A 331 25.63 -14.22 -29.07
N SER A 332 24.89 -15.33 -29.10
CA SER A 332 25.42 -16.67 -29.33
C SER A 332 24.59 -17.34 -30.42
N GLY A 333 25.09 -17.27 -31.66
CA GLY A 333 24.33 -17.70 -32.83
C GLY A 333 23.05 -16.86 -33.01
N ALA A 334 21.89 -17.53 -33.00
CA ALA A 334 20.57 -16.89 -33.11
C ALA A 334 19.96 -16.48 -31.76
N ASN A 335 20.66 -16.74 -30.65
CA ASN A 335 20.17 -16.50 -29.30
C ASN A 335 20.86 -15.30 -28.64
N THR A 336 20.16 -14.71 -27.68
CA THR A 336 20.67 -13.61 -26.87
C THR A 336 21.41 -14.16 -25.66
N VAL A 337 22.59 -13.62 -25.35
CA VAL A 337 23.30 -13.90 -24.10
C VAL A 337 23.13 -12.70 -23.18
N ILE A 338 22.55 -12.92 -22.00
CA ILE A 338 22.48 -11.92 -20.94
C ILE A 338 23.58 -12.24 -19.94
N GLN A 339 24.53 -11.33 -19.78
CA GLN A 339 25.56 -11.42 -18.75
C GLN A 339 25.06 -10.69 -17.50
N VAL A 340 25.03 -11.39 -16.36
CA VAL A 340 24.65 -10.82 -15.06
C VAL A 340 25.87 -10.47 -14.22
N THR A 341 25.76 -9.44 -13.38
CA THR A 341 26.87 -8.97 -12.54
C THR A 341 27.31 -10.00 -11.49
N THR A 342 26.37 -10.81 -10.97
CA THR A 342 26.65 -11.87 -10.00
C THR A 342 26.05 -13.18 -10.46
N GLY A 343 26.80 -14.28 -10.38
CA GLY A 343 26.34 -15.59 -10.82
C GLY A 343 25.09 -16.08 -10.07
N PHE A 344 24.28 -16.92 -10.72
CA PHE A 344 23.09 -17.49 -10.09
C PHE A 344 23.46 -18.45 -8.95
N PRO A 345 22.80 -18.40 -7.79
CA PRO A 345 23.18 -19.24 -6.64
C PRO A 345 22.81 -20.73 -6.84
N PHE A 346 22.04 -21.05 -7.87
CA PHE A 346 21.59 -22.39 -8.22
C PHE A 346 21.60 -22.57 -9.74
N GLU A 347 21.54 -23.83 -10.18
CA GLU A 347 21.41 -24.17 -11.60
C GLU A 347 20.05 -23.71 -12.14
N LEU A 348 20.05 -23.13 -13.34
CA LEU A 348 18.84 -22.80 -14.08
C LEU A 348 18.66 -23.83 -15.20
N GLN A 349 17.78 -24.79 -14.96
CA GLN A 349 17.33 -25.73 -15.99
C GLN A 349 16.04 -25.19 -16.63
N PRO A 350 15.91 -25.15 -17.98
CA PRO A 350 14.71 -24.62 -18.64
C PRO A 350 13.39 -25.22 -18.12
N ALA A 351 13.35 -26.54 -17.92
CA ALA A 351 12.16 -27.23 -17.40
C ALA A 351 11.84 -26.96 -15.92
N ALA A 352 12.78 -26.39 -15.16
CA ALA A 352 12.60 -26.08 -13.73
C ALA A 352 12.21 -24.61 -13.49
N ILE A 353 12.22 -23.78 -14.53
CA ILE A 353 11.85 -22.37 -14.46
C ILE A 353 10.33 -22.25 -14.46
N ASP A 354 9.81 -21.47 -13.52
CA ASP A 354 8.42 -21.04 -13.50
C ASP A 354 8.25 -19.74 -14.30
N MET A 355 9.17 -18.78 -14.13
CA MET A 355 9.11 -17.50 -14.81
C MET A 355 10.47 -16.80 -14.81
N ILE A 356 10.84 -16.19 -15.94
CA ILE A 356 11.87 -15.16 -16.00
C ILE A 356 11.18 -13.88 -16.45
N CYS A 357 11.30 -12.84 -15.63
CA CYS A 357 10.65 -11.57 -15.88
C CYS A 357 11.63 -10.42 -15.67
N TRP A 358 11.34 -9.30 -16.31
CA TRP A 358 12.03 -8.05 -16.03
C TRP A 358 11.69 -7.56 -14.63
N MET A 359 12.63 -6.87 -14.01
CA MET A 359 12.42 -6.22 -12.72
C MET A 359 12.87 -4.76 -12.83
N PRO A 360 12.16 -3.90 -13.57
CA PRO A 360 12.57 -2.50 -13.74
C PRO A 360 12.48 -1.72 -12.41
N VAL A 361 13.22 -0.63 -12.34
CA VAL A 361 13.00 0.40 -11.30
C VAL A 361 11.66 1.07 -11.61
N CYS A 362 10.83 1.21 -10.59
CA CYS A 362 9.50 1.78 -10.66
C CYS A 362 9.30 2.79 -9.53
N ARG A 363 8.27 3.62 -9.71
CA ARG A 363 7.64 4.36 -8.61
C ARG A 363 6.14 4.13 -8.62
N PHE A 364 5.48 4.51 -7.53
CA PHE A 364 4.02 4.62 -7.56
C PHE A 364 3.58 5.66 -8.60
N ALA A 365 2.50 5.36 -9.31
CA ALA A 365 1.90 6.28 -10.28
C ALA A 365 1.01 7.34 -9.60
N THR A 366 0.54 7.07 -8.38
CA THR A 366 -0.37 7.93 -7.61
C THR A 366 0.14 8.12 -6.18
N ASP A 367 -0.19 9.26 -5.57
CA ASP A 367 0.12 9.57 -4.17
C ASP A 367 -0.92 9.02 -3.18
N ALA A 368 -1.97 8.36 -3.69
CA ALA A 368 -3.04 7.79 -2.88
C ALA A 368 -3.04 6.26 -2.98
N MET A 369 -3.08 5.60 -1.83
CA MET A 369 -3.32 4.17 -1.72
C MET A 369 -4.61 3.96 -0.95
N THR A 370 -5.56 3.25 -1.56
CA THR A 370 -6.80 2.84 -0.90
C THR A 370 -6.72 1.36 -0.54
N THR A 371 -6.93 1.05 0.73
CA THR A 371 -7.10 -0.32 1.23
C THR A 371 -8.57 -0.56 1.50
N GLU A 372 -9.18 -1.48 0.76
CA GLU A 372 -10.56 -1.92 0.92
C GLU A 372 -10.61 -3.17 1.79
N TRP A 373 -11.12 -3.04 3.00
CA TRP A 373 -11.28 -4.14 3.94
C TRP A 373 -12.65 -4.80 3.73
N ILE A 374 -12.63 -6.07 3.30
CA ILE A 374 -13.82 -6.91 3.12
C ILE A 374 -14.26 -7.45 4.47
N THR A 375 -13.29 -7.78 5.33
CA THR A 375 -13.48 -8.10 6.75
C THR A 375 -12.42 -7.38 7.58
N ASP A 376 -12.39 -7.58 8.89
CA ASP A 376 -11.32 -7.09 9.77
C ASP A 376 -9.96 -7.78 9.56
N GLN A 377 -9.84 -8.70 8.60
CA GLN A 377 -8.61 -9.44 8.28
C GLN A 377 -8.30 -9.49 6.78
N VAL A 378 -9.33 -9.57 5.94
CA VAL A 378 -9.18 -9.70 4.50
C VAL A 378 -9.36 -8.33 3.86
N ALA A 379 -8.34 -7.91 3.11
CA ALA A 379 -8.34 -6.63 2.42
C ALA A 379 -7.73 -6.74 1.03
N GLN A 380 -8.14 -5.82 0.16
CA GLN A 380 -7.56 -5.65 -1.17
C GLN A 380 -7.14 -4.20 -1.39
N THR A 381 -6.13 -4.02 -2.24
CA THR A 381 -5.69 -2.69 -2.66
C THR A 381 -5.29 -2.74 -4.13
N GLN A 382 -5.55 -1.65 -4.85
CA GLN A 382 -5.11 -1.50 -6.23
C GLN A 382 -3.91 -0.56 -6.25
N LEU A 383 -2.78 -1.04 -6.77
CA LEU A 383 -1.57 -0.25 -6.91
C LEU A 383 -1.22 -0.09 -8.37
N SER A 384 -0.66 1.06 -8.70
CA SER A 384 -0.20 1.39 -10.05
C SER A 384 1.28 1.78 -10.01
N PHE A 385 2.09 1.11 -10.81
CA PHE A 385 3.53 1.32 -10.89
C PHE A 385 3.88 1.91 -12.24
N GLN A 386 4.77 2.90 -12.26
CA GLN A 386 5.31 3.51 -13.47
C GLN A 386 6.81 3.24 -13.52
N THR A 387 7.30 2.70 -14.64
CA THR A 387 8.72 2.42 -14.84
C THR A 387 9.56 3.68 -14.95
N LEU A 388 10.75 3.64 -14.36
CA LEU A 388 11.77 4.68 -14.39
C LEU A 388 13.03 4.17 -15.10
N PRO A 389 13.87 5.08 -15.66
CA PRO A 389 15.21 4.70 -16.09
C PRO A 389 16.03 4.17 -14.91
N ALA A 390 16.81 3.11 -15.14
CA ALA A 390 17.68 2.49 -14.16
C ALA A 390 18.96 3.33 -13.95
N LEU A 391 18.80 4.49 -13.30
CA LEU A 391 19.91 5.34 -12.86
C LEU A 391 20.50 4.82 -11.55
N SER A 392 21.64 5.38 -11.12
CA SER A 392 22.17 5.13 -9.77
C SER A 392 21.11 5.46 -8.71
N PRO A 393 21.07 4.74 -7.57
CA PRO A 393 20.15 5.04 -6.48
C PRO A 393 20.21 6.52 -6.10
N GLU A 394 19.04 7.14 -5.94
CA GLU A 394 18.97 8.46 -5.32
C GLU A 394 19.49 8.35 -3.87
N ALA A 395 20.37 9.26 -3.47
CA ALA A 395 21.05 9.26 -2.16
C ALA A 395 20.20 9.91 -1.07
#